data_AF-A0A803NBG2-F1
#
_entry.id   AF-A0A803NBG2-F1
#
_cell.length_a   1.000
_cell.length_b   1.000
_cell.length_c   1.000
_cell.angle_alpha   90.00
_cell.angle_beta   90.00
_cell.angle_gamma   90.00
#
_symmetry.space_group_name_H-M   'P 1'
#
loop_
_entity.id
_entity.type
_entity.pdbx_description
1 polymer ?
#
loop_
_entity_poly.entity_id
_entity_poly.type
_entity_poly.pdbx_seq_one_letter_code
_entity_poly.pdbx_strand_id
1 'polypeptide(L)'
;MNITCPANYPSTTYNLNFQLNETCPKYFRWIHEDLKIWKEKGITREMVESLQDKGTHFRLVIVNGIAYVKQYDYLISIWCSNAKIYQPLKKDDYKGAKAAFAPPQFHFCGDDSTYDIVFPDWSFWGWPEINIKPWAPLLKDIKEGNPVKNWTSRKPYAFWKGNLYNGPRRELKKCNSTNDWNTVIIKQDWREKEAFSNSDLSKQCIHRYKLYMEEFHGQSLIPMVHYWPANPDNLCHSIKFAVDWGNKNTHKAQEIGKAGSKFMSDQIKMENVYDYMFHLLNENAKLLKYRPTIPEGAIELCSEKFACGPMGLEATFKKETMVNGPSEHGPCKLPPPYDPNTLEAILDRNVKIKQVVEMWEKGSA
;
A
#
# COMPACT_ATOMS: atom_id res chain seq x y z
N MET A 1 -31.24 1.82 -19.04
CA MET A 1 -32.01 2.26 -17.84
C MET A 1 -31.11 3.17 -17.02
N ASN A 2 -31.48 4.43 -16.82
CA ASN A 2 -30.81 5.31 -15.87
C ASN A 2 -31.18 4.85 -14.46
N ILE A 3 -30.36 3.96 -13.88
CA ILE A 3 -30.46 3.60 -12.47
C ILE A 3 -29.97 4.82 -11.70
N THR A 4 -30.90 5.58 -11.12
CA THR A 4 -30.63 6.64 -10.15
C THR A 4 -30.38 6.02 -8.77
N CYS A 5 -29.53 6.65 -8.00
CA CYS A 5 -29.12 6.15 -6.69
C CYS A 5 -30.31 6.26 -5.72
N PRO A 6 -30.59 5.25 -4.88
CA PRO A 6 -31.67 5.37 -3.91
C PRO A 6 -31.38 6.54 -2.99
N ALA A 7 -32.35 7.44 -2.81
CA ALA A 7 -32.19 8.68 -2.05
C ALA A 7 -31.83 8.50 -0.55
N ASN A 8 -31.82 7.27 -0.05
CA ASN A 8 -31.78 6.94 1.37
C ASN A 8 -30.48 6.25 1.82
N TYR A 9 -29.48 6.11 0.95
CA TYR A 9 -28.20 5.51 1.32
C TYR A 9 -27.01 6.25 0.67
N PRO A 10 -25.98 6.61 1.46
CA PRO A 10 -25.91 6.50 2.91
C PRO A 10 -26.94 7.43 3.61
N SER A 11 -27.31 7.11 4.86
CA SER A 11 -28.26 7.89 5.67
C SER A 11 -27.89 9.37 5.72
N THR A 12 -28.83 10.26 5.41
CA THR A 12 -28.63 11.73 5.37
C THR A 12 -28.63 12.42 6.73
N THR A 13 -28.99 11.70 7.80
CA THR A 13 -28.91 12.21 9.19
C THR A 13 -27.58 11.82 9.82
N TYR A 14 -26.75 12.83 10.10
CA TYR A 14 -25.43 12.68 10.69
C TYR A 14 -25.38 13.36 12.06
N ASN A 15 -24.89 12.65 13.08
CA ASN A 15 -24.53 13.29 14.34
C ASN A 15 -23.09 13.81 14.22
N LEU A 16 -22.89 15.13 14.12
CA LEU A 16 -21.55 15.73 14.00
C LEU A 16 -20.84 15.91 15.35
N ASN A 17 -21.48 15.56 16.47
CA ASN A 17 -20.90 15.66 17.81
C ASN A 17 -20.11 14.40 18.15
N PHE A 18 -18.92 14.27 17.57
CA PHE A 18 -18.01 13.16 17.84
C PHE A 18 -16.94 13.52 18.88
N GLN A 19 -16.48 12.53 19.66
CA GLN A 19 -15.33 12.70 20.54
C GLN A 19 -14.01 12.58 19.74
N LEU A 20 -13.27 13.69 19.65
CA LEU A 20 -11.95 13.79 19.01
C LEU A 20 -10.84 13.42 20.02
N ASN A 21 -10.68 12.15 20.37
CA ASN A 21 -9.79 11.81 21.50
C ASN A 21 -8.53 10.99 21.14
N GLU A 22 -8.39 10.47 19.92
CA GLU A 22 -7.19 9.70 19.54
C GLU A 22 -6.32 10.42 18.50
N THR A 23 -5.00 10.40 18.70
CA THR A 23 -4.02 10.87 17.71
C THR A 23 -3.80 9.77 16.67
N CYS A 24 -3.77 10.13 15.40
CA CYS A 24 -3.53 9.14 14.33
C CYS A 24 -2.16 8.45 14.48
N PRO A 25 -2.00 7.24 13.93
CA PRO A 25 -0.71 6.55 13.85
C PRO A 25 0.42 7.45 13.34
N LYS A 26 1.64 7.24 13.85
CA LYS A 26 2.81 8.07 13.52
C LYS A 26 3.09 8.14 12.02
N TYR A 27 2.79 7.09 11.25
CA TYR A 27 3.01 7.08 9.81
C TYR A 27 2.14 8.08 9.03
N PHE A 28 1.05 8.58 9.61
CA PHE A 28 0.24 9.63 8.99
C PHE A 28 1.03 10.93 8.79
N ARG A 29 2.16 11.09 9.49
CA ARG A 29 3.07 12.22 9.27
C ARG A 29 3.64 12.26 7.85
N TRP A 30 3.72 11.13 7.14
CA TRP A 30 4.18 11.06 5.75
C TRP A 30 3.27 11.81 4.77
N ILE A 31 1.98 11.98 5.09
CA ILE A 31 1.06 12.85 4.32
C ILE A 31 1.65 14.25 4.15
N HIS A 32 2.35 14.78 5.16
CA HIS A 32 2.96 16.09 5.08
C HIS A 32 4.15 16.16 4.12
N GLU A 33 4.91 15.09 4.01
CA GLU A 33 6.07 15.00 3.11
C GLU A 33 5.61 14.77 1.66
N ASP A 34 4.62 13.89 1.44
CA ASP A 34 4.03 13.66 0.12
C ASP A 34 3.46 14.95 -0.46
N LEU A 35 2.76 15.76 0.35
CA LEU A 35 2.14 17.00 -0.10
C LEU A 35 3.08 18.22 -0.07
N LYS A 36 4.32 18.06 0.39
CA LYS A 36 5.23 19.16 0.73
C LYS A 36 5.47 20.14 -0.42
N ILE A 37 5.63 19.63 -1.64
CA ILE A 37 6.00 20.46 -2.79
C ILE A 37 4.89 21.45 -3.21
N TRP A 38 3.65 21.16 -2.83
CA TRP A 38 2.50 22.03 -3.10
C TRP A 38 2.15 22.95 -1.93
N LYS A 39 2.79 22.82 -0.76
CA LYS A 39 2.44 23.63 0.42
C LYS A 39 2.59 25.13 0.21
N GLU A 40 3.66 25.55 -0.49
CA GLU A 40 3.92 26.98 -0.73
C GLU A 40 3.18 27.50 -1.96
N LYS A 41 3.21 26.73 -3.06
CA LYS A 41 2.72 27.19 -4.38
C LYS A 41 1.29 26.77 -4.67
N GLY A 42 0.68 25.91 -3.87
CA GLY A 42 -0.66 25.37 -4.10
C GLY A 42 -0.78 24.54 -5.38
N ILE A 43 -1.99 24.07 -5.64
CA ILE A 43 -2.38 23.24 -6.77
C ILE A 43 -3.34 24.03 -7.64
N THR A 44 -3.00 24.28 -8.90
CA THR A 44 -3.88 24.98 -9.84
C THR A 44 -4.76 24.02 -10.63
N ARG A 45 -5.79 24.54 -11.30
CA ARG A 45 -6.68 23.74 -12.16
C ARG A 45 -5.90 23.13 -13.32
N GLU A 46 -5.03 23.92 -13.93
CA GLU A 46 -4.21 23.55 -15.08
C GLU A 46 -3.28 22.39 -14.75
N MET A 47 -2.72 22.35 -13.53
CA MET A 47 -1.91 21.23 -13.07
C MET A 47 -2.72 19.93 -13.05
N VAL A 48 -3.91 19.95 -12.44
CA VAL A 48 -4.79 18.77 -12.35
C VAL A 48 -5.29 18.33 -13.72
N GLU A 49 -5.65 19.27 -14.59
CA GLU A 49 -6.14 18.96 -15.94
C GLU A 49 -5.03 18.48 -16.87
N SER A 50 -3.77 18.87 -16.65
CA SER A 50 -2.61 18.38 -17.41
C SER A 50 -2.35 16.88 -17.25
N LEU A 51 -2.96 16.24 -16.25
CA LEU A 51 -2.82 14.80 -16.00
C LEU A 51 -3.64 13.92 -16.95
N GLN A 52 -4.68 14.48 -17.57
CA GLN A 52 -5.60 13.73 -18.43
C GLN A 52 -4.85 12.99 -19.55
N ASP A 53 -3.81 13.58 -20.12
CA ASP A 53 -3.03 13.01 -21.22
C ASP A 53 -1.71 12.34 -20.76
N LYS A 54 -1.52 12.14 -19.45
CA LYS A 54 -0.27 11.65 -18.83
C LYS A 54 -0.44 10.35 -18.04
N GLY A 55 -1.27 9.44 -18.56
CA GLY A 55 -1.45 8.11 -17.97
C GLY A 55 -2.27 8.08 -16.68
N THR A 56 -2.99 9.15 -16.34
CA THR A 56 -3.98 9.11 -15.24
C THR A 56 -5.22 8.36 -15.70
N HIS A 57 -5.64 7.35 -14.93
CA HIS A 57 -6.78 6.51 -15.29
C HIS A 57 -8.14 7.20 -15.10
N PHE A 58 -8.28 7.98 -14.03
CA PHE A 58 -9.53 8.68 -13.72
C PHE A 58 -9.27 9.91 -12.85
N ARG A 59 -10.25 10.83 -12.84
CA ARG A 59 -10.31 11.99 -11.95
C ARG A 59 -11.48 11.82 -10.98
N LEU A 60 -11.16 11.79 -9.69
CA LEU A 60 -12.15 11.91 -8.60
C LEU A 60 -12.37 13.38 -8.25
N VAL A 61 -13.63 13.80 -8.15
CA VAL A 61 -14.03 15.14 -7.73
C VAL A 61 -15.10 15.02 -6.65
N ILE A 62 -14.87 15.64 -5.50
CA ILE A 62 -15.84 15.66 -4.39
C ILE A 62 -16.41 17.07 -4.28
N VAL A 63 -17.73 17.23 -4.48
CA VAL A 63 -18.42 18.51 -4.39
C VAL A 63 -19.62 18.33 -3.47
N ASN A 64 -19.71 19.15 -2.42
CA ASN A 64 -20.78 19.11 -1.41
C ASN A 64 -20.98 17.71 -0.79
N GLY A 65 -19.89 16.98 -0.55
CA GLY A 65 -19.93 15.63 0.02
C GLY A 65 -20.28 14.51 -0.98
N ILE A 66 -20.57 14.84 -2.24
CA ILE A 66 -20.88 13.88 -3.29
C ILE A 66 -19.63 13.64 -4.14
N ALA A 67 -19.29 12.37 -4.36
CA ALA A 67 -18.15 11.95 -5.16
C ALA A 67 -18.55 11.70 -6.61
N TYR A 68 -17.76 12.24 -7.55
CA TYR A 68 -17.92 12.07 -8.99
C TYR A 68 -16.61 11.56 -9.58
N VAL A 69 -16.71 10.64 -10.54
CA VAL A 69 -15.56 10.12 -11.27
C VAL A 69 -15.69 10.41 -12.75
N LYS A 70 -14.66 11.04 -13.31
CA LYS A 70 -14.45 11.11 -14.76
C LYS A 70 -13.38 10.11 -15.14
N GLN A 71 -13.76 9.11 -15.94
CA GLN A 71 -12.82 8.13 -16.44
C GLN A 71 -12.07 8.71 -17.65
N TYR A 72 -10.75 8.55 -17.68
CA TYR A 72 -9.90 8.95 -18.81
C TYR A 72 -9.45 7.74 -19.63
N ASP A 73 -9.20 6.61 -18.97
CA ASP A 73 -8.82 5.34 -19.60
C ASP A 73 -9.72 4.20 -19.11
N TYR A 74 -10.05 3.27 -20.00
CA TYR A 74 -10.82 2.06 -19.71
C TYR A 74 -9.97 0.96 -19.07
N LEU A 75 -8.64 1.04 -19.19
CA LEU A 75 -7.73 0.09 -18.56
C LEU A 75 -7.26 0.62 -17.21
N ILE A 76 -7.86 0.15 -16.10
CA ILE A 76 -7.25 0.30 -14.78
C ILE A 76 -6.07 -0.67 -14.74
N SER A 77 -4.85 -0.15 -14.89
CA SER A 77 -3.66 -1.00 -14.82
C SER A 77 -3.21 -1.11 -13.37
N ILE A 78 -3.11 -2.34 -12.89
CA ILE A 78 -2.81 -2.71 -11.51
C ILE A 78 -1.28 -2.78 -11.25
N TRP A 79 -0.46 -2.34 -12.20
CA TRP A 79 0.96 -2.68 -12.25
C TRP A 79 1.87 -1.50 -11.94
N CYS A 80 2.53 -1.49 -10.78
CA CYS A 80 3.60 -0.52 -10.54
C CYS A 80 4.83 -0.75 -11.43
N SER A 81 4.99 -1.97 -11.95
CA SER A 81 6.16 -2.35 -12.75
C SER A 81 5.93 -2.37 -14.27
N ASN A 82 4.72 -2.05 -14.75
CA ASN A 82 4.43 -2.04 -16.19
C ASN A 82 4.55 -0.62 -16.73
N ALA A 83 5.77 -0.20 -17.07
CA ALA A 83 6.12 1.15 -17.52
C ALA A 83 5.38 1.62 -18.80
N LYS A 84 4.68 0.74 -19.53
CA LYS A 84 3.83 1.15 -20.65
C LYS A 84 2.49 1.75 -20.23
N ILE A 85 2.06 1.54 -18.97
CA ILE A 85 0.74 1.97 -18.48
C ILE A 85 0.83 2.68 -17.13
N TYR A 86 1.79 2.29 -16.27
CA TYR A 86 2.19 3.07 -15.10
C TYR A 86 3.17 4.16 -15.51
N GLN A 87 2.72 5.42 -15.41
CA GLN A 87 3.56 6.60 -15.63
C GLN A 87 3.74 7.31 -14.29
N PRO A 88 4.79 6.96 -13.52
CA PRO A 88 5.09 7.64 -12.27
C PRO A 88 5.51 9.08 -12.53
N LEU A 89 5.21 9.96 -11.59
CA LEU A 89 5.60 11.36 -11.70
C LEU A 89 7.06 11.55 -11.30
N LYS A 90 7.99 11.16 -12.18
CA LYS A 90 9.44 11.20 -11.91
C LYS A 90 9.90 12.61 -11.58
N LYS A 91 10.63 12.76 -10.47
CA LYS A 91 11.20 14.05 -10.04
C LYS A 91 12.11 14.65 -11.11
N ASP A 92 12.75 13.78 -11.91
CA ASP A 92 13.66 14.21 -12.96
C ASP A 92 12.97 14.99 -14.09
N ASP A 93 11.69 14.74 -14.34
CA ASP A 93 10.91 15.42 -15.38
C ASP A 93 10.47 16.83 -14.95
N TYR A 94 10.50 17.11 -13.64
CA TYR A 94 10.01 18.33 -13.02
C TYR A 94 11.13 19.08 -12.27
N LYS A 95 12.26 19.32 -12.95
CA LYS A 95 13.37 20.16 -12.44
C LYS A 95 13.23 21.63 -12.84
N GLY A 96 13.91 22.51 -12.09
CA GLY A 96 13.99 23.94 -12.40
C GLY A 96 12.62 24.61 -12.43
N ALA A 97 12.33 25.37 -13.49
CA ALA A 97 11.04 26.05 -13.65
C ALA A 97 9.84 25.09 -13.70
N LYS A 98 10.03 23.84 -14.16
CA LYS A 98 8.95 22.83 -14.24
C LYS A 98 8.56 22.27 -12.87
N ALA A 99 9.43 22.36 -11.86
CA ALA A 99 9.15 21.89 -10.50
C ALA A 99 7.89 22.57 -9.91
N ALA A 100 7.67 23.83 -10.25
CA ALA A 100 6.50 24.60 -9.81
C ALA A 100 5.17 24.10 -10.38
N PHE A 101 5.21 23.27 -11.43
CA PHE A 101 4.06 22.79 -12.18
C PHE A 101 3.91 21.27 -12.11
N ALA A 102 4.59 20.59 -11.18
CA ALA A 102 4.42 19.17 -10.95
C ALA A 102 2.97 18.88 -10.52
N PRO A 103 2.18 18.11 -11.30
CA PRO A 103 0.78 17.86 -10.98
C PRO A 103 0.61 16.90 -9.80
N PRO A 104 -0.40 17.05 -8.93
CA PRO A 104 -0.63 16.11 -7.83
C PRO A 104 -1.30 14.84 -8.35
N GLN A 105 -0.53 13.76 -8.46
CA GLN A 105 -1.00 12.46 -8.93
C GLN A 105 -1.05 11.47 -7.78
N PHE A 106 -2.20 10.81 -7.61
CA PHE A 106 -2.41 9.79 -6.60
C PHE A 106 -2.10 8.41 -7.18
N HIS A 107 -1.22 7.67 -6.53
CA HIS A 107 -0.90 6.30 -6.90
C HIS A 107 -0.86 5.40 -5.68
N PHE A 108 -0.93 4.09 -5.88
CA PHE A 108 -0.72 3.11 -4.82
C PHE A 108 0.74 2.67 -4.68
N CYS A 109 1.59 3.05 -5.64
CA CYS A 109 3.03 2.91 -5.58
C CYS A 109 3.72 4.24 -5.82
N GLY A 110 4.73 4.51 -5.02
CA GLY A 110 5.66 5.61 -5.19
C GLY A 110 7.02 5.24 -4.59
N ASP A 111 8.06 5.91 -5.06
CA ASP A 111 9.41 5.79 -4.53
C ASP A 111 10.06 7.17 -4.40
N ASP A 112 11.25 7.24 -3.78
CA ASP A 112 11.95 8.51 -3.53
C ASP A 112 12.35 9.27 -4.81
N SER A 113 12.28 8.63 -5.98
CA SER A 113 12.49 9.25 -7.30
C SER A 113 11.22 9.84 -7.92
N THR A 114 10.08 9.78 -7.24
CA THR A 114 8.77 10.24 -7.73
C THR A 114 8.12 11.29 -6.81
N TYR A 115 7.25 12.12 -7.39
CA TYR A 115 6.37 13.05 -6.69
C TYR A 115 4.96 12.48 -6.47
N ASP A 116 4.79 11.17 -6.69
CA ASP A 116 3.50 10.52 -6.54
C ASP A 116 3.01 10.59 -5.09
N ILE A 117 1.76 11.04 -4.92
CA ILE A 117 1.08 11.09 -3.62
C ILE A 117 0.52 9.72 -3.37
N VAL A 118 0.92 9.09 -2.27
CA VAL A 118 0.59 7.68 -2.14
C VAL A 118 -0.69 7.42 -1.38
N PHE A 119 -1.52 6.59 -1.98
CA PHE A 119 -2.89 6.32 -1.60
C PHE A 119 -3.10 4.82 -1.37
N PRO A 120 -3.87 4.40 -0.36
CA PRO A 120 -4.18 2.99 -0.13
C PRO A 120 -4.77 2.32 -1.37
N ASP A 121 -4.28 1.13 -1.70
CA ASP A 121 -4.67 0.40 -2.90
C ASP A 121 -6.02 -0.32 -2.73
N TRP A 122 -6.66 -0.71 -3.83
CA TRP A 122 -7.99 -1.33 -3.78
C TRP A 122 -7.98 -2.71 -3.09
N SER A 123 -6.82 -3.38 -2.94
CA SER A 123 -6.74 -4.70 -2.32
C SER A 123 -7.11 -4.72 -0.84
N PHE A 124 -7.18 -3.55 -0.17
CA PHE A 124 -7.79 -3.44 1.16
C PHE A 124 -9.26 -3.92 1.16
N TRP A 125 -9.98 -3.75 0.04
CA TRP A 125 -11.34 -4.25 -0.16
C TRP A 125 -11.40 -5.63 -0.84
N GLY A 126 -10.25 -6.26 -1.05
CA GLY A 126 -10.10 -7.59 -1.63
C GLY A 126 -9.70 -7.56 -3.11
N TRP A 127 -9.23 -8.73 -3.58
CA TRP A 127 -8.84 -8.95 -4.97
C TRP A 127 -9.41 -10.30 -5.44
N PRO A 128 -10.64 -10.30 -5.99
CA PRO A 128 -11.39 -11.53 -6.25
C PRO A 128 -10.76 -12.40 -7.34
N GLU A 129 -10.10 -11.80 -8.35
CA GLU A 129 -9.48 -12.51 -9.47
C GLU A 129 -8.34 -13.45 -9.04
N ILE A 130 -7.69 -13.15 -7.91
CA ILE A 130 -6.59 -13.93 -7.36
C ILE A 130 -6.88 -14.44 -5.93
N ASN A 131 -8.15 -14.41 -5.54
CA ASN A 131 -8.65 -14.95 -4.27
C ASN A 131 -7.95 -14.37 -3.01
N ILE A 132 -7.62 -13.07 -3.03
CA ILE A 132 -7.18 -12.35 -1.82
C ILE A 132 -8.40 -11.74 -1.16
N LYS A 133 -8.70 -12.19 0.05
CA LYS A 133 -9.81 -11.67 0.86
C LYS A 133 -9.61 -10.18 1.19
N PRO A 134 -10.70 -9.44 1.47
CA PRO A 134 -10.60 -8.11 2.04
C PRO A 134 -9.75 -8.09 3.31
N TRP A 135 -9.13 -6.95 3.61
CA TRP A 135 -8.09 -6.87 4.63
C TRP A 135 -8.58 -7.24 6.04
N ALA A 136 -9.78 -6.81 6.45
CA ALA A 136 -10.31 -7.12 7.77
C ALA A 136 -10.49 -8.64 8.02
N PRO A 137 -11.21 -9.41 7.17
CA PRO A 137 -11.30 -10.86 7.33
C PRO A 137 -9.94 -11.56 7.09
N LEU A 138 -9.12 -11.09 6.15
CA LEU A 138 -7.79 -11.64 5.92
C LEU A 138 -6.88 -11.52 7.15
N LEU A 139 -6.89 -10.36 7.82
CA LEU A 139 -6.11 -10.12 9.02
C LEU A 139 -6.56 -11.03 10.16
N LYS A 140 -7.87 -11.30 10.28
CA LYS A 140 -8.41 -12.29 11.22
C LYS A 140 -7.87 -13.68 10.93
N ASP A 141 -7.95 -14.14 9.68
CA ASP A 141 -7.43 -15.46 9.27
C ASP A 141 -5.92 -15.57 9.53
N ILE A 142 -5.15 -14.52 9.26
CA ILE A 142 -3.70 -14.49 9.56
C ILE A 142 -3.45 -14.59 11.07
N LYS A 143 -4.21 -13.85 11.90
CA LYS A 143 -4.09 -13.92 13.36
C LYS A 143 -4.39 -15.32 13.89
N GLU A 144 -5.37 -16.02 13.31
CA GLU A 144 -5.74 -17.39 13.65
C GLU A 144 -4.76 -18.44 13.11
N GLY A 145 -4.21 -18.23 11.91
CA GLY A 145 -3.24 -19.13 11.27
C GLY A 145 -1.83 -19.04 11.88
N ASN A 146 -1.45 -17.90 12.43
CA ASN A 146 -0.12 -17.67 13.01
C ASN A 146 0.22 -18.63 14.19
N PRO A 147 -0.66 -18.88 15.18
CA PRO A 147 -0.37 -19.81 16.28
C PRO A 147 -0.47 -21.29 15.89
N VAL A 148 -1.01 -21.64 14.72
CA VAL A 148 -1.14 -23.05 14.26
C VAL A 148 0.20 -23.78 14.26
N LYS A 149 1.30 -23.06 14.01
CA LYS A 149 2.65 -23.62 14.08
C LYS A 149 3.60 -22.73 14.87
N ASN A 150 4.14 -23.31 15.95
CA ASN A 150 5.19 -22.70 16.76
C ASN A 150 6.39 -22.27 15.90
N TRP A 151 6.95 -21.10 16.22
CA TRP A 151 8.02 -20.46 15.44
C TRP A 151 9.19 -21.39 15.10
N THR A 152 9.69 -22.13 16.09
CA THR A 152 10.81 -23.07 15.94
C THR A 152 10.46 -24.27 15.08
N SER A 153 9.19 -24.66 15.02
CA SER A 153 8.71 -25.78 14.19
C SER A 153 8.40 -25.37 12.74
N ARG A 154 8.38 -24.07 12.42
CA ARG A 154 8.17 -23.59 11.04
C ARG A 154 9.32 -24.01 10.12
N LYS A 155 9.02 -24.14 8.83
CA LYS A 155 10.02 -24.47 7.80
C LYS A 155 11.13 -23.41 7.81
N PRO A 156 12.42 -23.80 7.97
CA PRO A 156 13.53 -22.88 8.21
C PRO A 156 14.08 -22.24 6.92
N TYR A 157 13.26 -22.13 5.87
CA TYR A 157 13.64 -21.62 4.55
C TYR A 157 12.84 -20.37 4.23
N ALA A 158 13.42 -19.48 3.43
CA ALA A 158 12.71 -18.35 2.85
C ALA A 158 11.69 -18.82 1.82
N PHE A 159 10.47 -18.29 1.89
CA PHE A 159 9.38 -18.66 1.02
C PHE A 159 8.88 -17.46 0.21
N TRP A 160 8.75 -17.65 -1.09
CA TRP A 160 8.08 -16.73 -2.00
C TRP A 160 7.07 -17.49 -2.85
N LYS A 161 5.89 -16.90 -3.06
CA LYS A 161 4.92 -17.35 -4.05
C LYS A 161 4.33 -16.13 -4.75
N GLY A 162 4.57 -16.01 -6.06
CA GLY A 162 4.13 -14.84 -6.81
C GLY A 162 4.75 -14.72 -8.20
N ASN A 163 4.44 -13.62 -8.88
CA ASN A 163 4.93 -13.33 -10.23
C ASN A 163 6.44 -13.05 -10.22
N LEU A 164 7.17 -13.58 -11.19
CA LEU A 164 8.64 -13.45 -11.31
C LEU A 164 9.10 -12.63 -12.53
N TYR A 165 8.17 -11.98 -13.23
CA TYR A 165 8.44 -11.33 -14.53
C TYR A 165 8.83 -9.85 -14.42
N ASN A 166 8.70 -9.24 -13.25
CA ASN A 166 8.82 -7.79 -13.07
C ASN A 166 9.92 -7.40 -12.08
N GLY A 167 10.70 -6.38 -12.44
CA GLY A 167 11.71 -5.79 -11.56
C GLY A 167 12.70 -6.80 -10.96
N PRO A 168 13.11 -6.60 -9.69
CA PRO A 168 14.03 -7.50 -8.98
C PRO A 168 13.54 -8.95 -8.84
N ARG A 169 12.24 -9.23 -9.07
CA ARG A 169 11.67 -10.59 -8.97
C ARG A 169 12.22 -11.55 -10.02
N ARG A 170 12.78 -11.04 -11.13
CA ARG A 170 13.45 -11.88 -12.15
C ARG A 170 14.67 -12.59 -11.57
N GLU A 171 15.40 -11.91 -10.68
CA GLU A 171 16.58 -12.46 -10.03
C GLU A 171 16.21 -13.50 -8.96
N LEU A 172 15.06 -13.36 -8.28
CA LEU A 172 14.58 -14.38 -7.33
C LEU A 172 14.46 -15.77 -7.94
N LYS A 173 14.13 -15.86 -9.23
CA LYS A 173 14.02 -17.15 -9.93
C LYS A 173 15.32 -17.96 -9.85
N LYS A 174 16.47 -17.28 -9.84
CA LYS A 174 17.80 -17.91 -9.79
C LYS A 174 18.13 -18.47 -8.40
N CYS A 175 17.42 -18.05 -7.37
CA CYS A 175 17.68 -18.44 -5.99
C CYS A 175 16.92 -19.70 -5.54
N ASN A 176 16.17 -20.37 -6.42
CA ASN A 176 15.24 -21.45 -6.03
C ASN A 176 15.93 -22.79 -5.72
N SER A 177 16.61 -22.87 -4.58
CA SER A 177 17.21 -24.10 -4.06
C SER A 177 17.21 -24.07 -2.54
N THR A 178 16.68 -25.12 -1.91
CA THR A 178 16.77 -25.29 -0.46
C THR A 178 18.18 -25.64 -0.01
N ASN A 179 18.98 -26.28 -0.87
CA ASN A 179 20.33 -26.70 -0.55
C ASN A 179 21.33 -25.56 -0.71
N ASP A 180 21.22 -24.79 -1.80
CA ASP A 180 22.20 -23.76 -2.12
C ASP A 180 21.85 -22.43 -1.46
N TRP A 181 20.56 -22.07 -1.40
CA TRP A 181 20.12 -20.72 -1.05
C TRP A 181 19.17 -20.66 0.15
N ASN A 182 18.75 -21.80 0.70
CA ASN A 182 17.70 -21.90 1.73
C ASN A 182 16.38 -21.22 1.32
N THR A 183 15.98 -21.34 0.04
CA THR A 183 14.73 -20.75 -0.43
C THR A 183 13.81 -21.75 -1.12
N VAL A 184 12.52 -21.42 -1.13
CA VAL A 184 11.47 -22.07 -1.91
C VAL A 184 10.72 -20.97 -2.66
N ILE A 185 10.90 -20.93 -3.98
CA ILE A 185 10.33 -19.92 -4.86
C ILE A 185 9.31 -20.58 -5.79
N ILE A 186 8.04 -20.28 -5.58
CA ILE A 186 6.94 -20.77 -6.40
C ILE A 186 6.48 -19.66 -7.34
N LYS A 187 6.73 -19.85 -8.64
CA LYS A 187 6.17 -18.95 -9.66
C LYS A 187 4.64 -19.05 -9.62
N GLN A 188 3.98 -17.91 -9.59
CA GLN A 188 2.54 -17.81 -9.74
C GLN A 188 2.22 -16.62 -10.63
N ASP A 189 1.54 -16.87 -11.75
CA ASP A 189 1.12 -15.83 -12.69
C ASP A 189 -0.39 -15.59 -12.56
N TRP A 190 -0.80 -14.32 -12.51
CA TRP A 190 -2.19 -13.89 -12.46
C TRP A 190 -2.99 -14.31 -13.71
N ARG A 191 -2.30 -14.55 -14.83
CA ARG A 191 -2.90 -15.10 -16.06
C ARG A 191 -3.41 -16.54 -15.87
N GLU A 192 -2.88 -17.23 -14.86
CA GLU A 192 -3.22 -18.62 -14.51
C GLU A 192 -4.15 -18.63 -13.29
N LYS A 193 -5.40 -18.16 -13.46
CA LYS A 193 -6.35 -17.95 -12.34
C LYS A 193 -6.54 -19.18 -11.43
N GLU A 194 -6.51 -20.39 -11.99
CA GLU A 194 -6.64 -21.65 -11.25
C GLU A 194 -5.50 -21.89 -10.24
N ALA A 195 -4.33 -21.27 -10.46
CA ALA A 195 -3.17 -21.39 -9.58
C ALA A 195 -3.40 -20.78 -8.18
N PHE A 196 -4.40 -19.90 -8.02
CA PHE A 196 -4.67 -19.18 -6.78
C PHE A 196 -5.57 -19.93 -5.78
N SER A 197 -6.08 -21.11 -6.16
CA SER A 197 -6.80 -22.02 -5.27
C SER A 197 -6.04 -22.33 -3.97
N ASN A 198 -4.70 -22.39 -4.04
CA ASN A 198 -3.81 -22.64 -2.90
C ASN A 198 -2.98 -21.40 -2.49
N SER A 199 -3.51 -20.18 -2.68
CA SER A 199 -2.78 -18.93 -2.37
C SER A 199 -3.23 -18.21 -1.11
N ASP A 200 -4.07 -18.86 -0.29
CA ASP A 200 -4.46 -18.37 1.03
C ASP A 200 -3.21 -18.01 1.87
N LEU A 201 -3.09 -16.72 2.21
CA LEU A 201 -1.95 -16.18 2.92
C LEU A 201 -1.87 -16.71 4.36
N SER A 202 -3.00 -17.01 4.99
CA SER A 202 -3.04 -17.54 6.37
C SER A 202 -2.40 -18.93 6.46
N LYS A 203 -2.52 -19.75 5.41
CA LYS A 203 -1.92 -21.08 5.32
C LYS A 203 -0.40 -21.05 5.11
N GLN A 204 0.17 -19.89 4.76
CA GLN A 204 1.61 -19.72 4.56
C GLN A 204 2.36 -19.50 5.88
N CYS A 205 1.68 -19.31 7.01
CA CYS A 205 2.26 -19.14 8.35
C CYS A 205 3.09 -20.35 8.85
N ILE A 206 3.16 -21.43 8.08
CA ILE A 206 4.04 -22.58 8.34
C ILE A 206 5.51 -22.33 7.96
N HIS A 207 5.79 -21.27 7.20
CA HIS A 207 7.14 -20.85 6.81
C HIS A 207 7.69 -19.83 7.82
N ARG A 208 8.98 -19.95 8.16
CA ARG A 208 9.61 -19.07 9.15
C ARG A 208 9.93 -17.70 8.56
N TYR A 209 10.41 -17.68 7.32
CA TYR A 209 10.79 -16.46 6.61
C TYR A 209 9.93 -16.31 5.36
N LYS A 210 9.21 -15.19 5.27
CA LYS A 210 8.45 -14.83 4.07
C LYS A 210 9.22 -13.77 3.32
N LEU A 211 9.52 -14.02 2.06
CA LEU A 211 10.07 -13.00 1.18
C LEU A 211 8.95 -12.04 0.80
N TYR A 212 9.28 -10.76 0.84
CA TYR A 212 8.41 -9.69 0.42
C TYR A 212 9.25 -8.73 -0.42
N MET A 213 8.72 -8.34 -1.56
CA MET A 213 9.36 -7.41 -2.48
C MET A 213 8.44 -6.23 -2.61
N GLU A 214 8.76 -5.21 -1.83
CA GLU A 214 7.97 -4.01 -1.69
C GLU A 214 8.24 -3.04 -2.83
N GLU A 215 7.16 -2.39 -3.23
CA GLU A 215 7.15 -0.97 -3.52
C GLU A 215 6.16 -0.36 -2.50
N PHE A 216 6.59 0.66 -1.77
CA PHE A 216 5.76 1.62 -1.02
C PHE A 216 5.56 1.55 0.54
N HIS A 217 5.04 0.50 1.20
CA HIS A 217 4.71 0.62 2.66
C HIS A 217 5.94 0.64 3.62
N GLY A 218 7.14 0.59 3.07
CA GLY A 218 8.40 0.47 3.81
C GLY A 218 8.84 1.72 4.54
N GLN A 219 8.31 2.91 4.23
CA GLN A 219 8.74 4.14 4.91
C GLN A 219 8.41 4.12 6.42
N SER A 220 7.40 3.35 6.81
CA SER A 220 6.97 3.22 8.21
C SER A 220 7.52 1.96 8.88
N LEU A 221 7.98 0.99 8.09
CA LEU A 221 8.64 -0.19 8.61
C LEU A 221 10.12 0.11 8.84
N ILE A 222 10.61 -0.23 10.02
CA ILE A 222 12.01 0.04 10.37
C ILE A 222 12.81 -1.25 10.14
N PRO A 223 13.88 -1.23 9.32
CA PRO A 223 14.73 -2.39 9.10
C PRO A 223 15.33 -2.85 10.42
N MET A 224 15.48 -4.16 10.59
CA MET A 224 15.93 -4.84 11.83
C MET A 224 15.02 -4.66 13.05
N VAL A 225 13.90 -3.95 12.93
CA VAL A 225 12.83 -3.90 13.94
C VAL A 225 11.62 -4.67 13.44
N HIS A 226 11.13 -4.36 12.24
CA HIS A 226 9.92 -4.98 11.69
C HIS A 226 10.22 -6.04 10.61
N TYR A 227 11.37 -5.94 9.96
CA TYR A 227 11.77 -6.85 8.87
C TYR A 227 13.29 -6.91 8.71
N TRP A 228 13.79 -7.91 7.98
CA TRP A 228 15.19 -8.01 7.59
C TRP A 228 15.40 -7.39 6.18
N PRO A 229 16.29 -6.39 6.01
CA PRO A 229 16.56 -5.83 4.69
C PRO A 229 17.42 -6.79 3.85
N ALA A 230 17.05 -7.02 2.60
CA ALA A 230 17.84 -7.80 1.64
C ALA A 230 18.45 -6.88 0.58
N ASN A 231 19.70 -7.14 0.18
CA ASN A 231 20.40 -6.39 -0.84
C ASN A 231 19.92 -6.84 -2.25
N PRO A 232 19.33 -5.94 -3.06
CA PRO A 232 18.85 -6.29 -4.39
C PRO A 232 19.98 -6.61 -5.38
N ASP A 233 21.17 -6.05 -5.22
CA ASP A 233 22.30 -6.23 -6.14
C ASP A 233 22.98 -7.60 -5.99
N ASN A 234 22.79 -8.25 -4.82
CA ASN A 234 23.31 -9.58 -4.53
C ASN A 234 22.25 -10.46 -3.84
N LEU A 235 21.08 -10.52 -4.48
CA LEU A 235 19.84 -11.00 -3.88
C LEU A 235 19.91 -12.43 -3.31
N CYS A 236 20.39 -13.41 -4.08
CA CYS A 236 20.41 -14.80 -3.60
C CYS A 236 21.33 -14.99 -2.39
N HIS A 237 22.51 -14.37 -2.41
CA HIS A 237 23.44 -14.42 -1.30
C HIS A 237 22.89 -13.70 -0.07
N SER A 238 22.31 -12.50 -0.24
CA SER A 238 21.70 -11.73 0.85
C SER A 238 20.55 -12.50 1.51
N ILE A 239 19.67 -13.12 0.72
CA ILE A 239 18.59 -13.98 1.26
C ILE A 239 19.18 -15.16 2.02
N LYS A 240 20.16 -15.87 1.45
CA LYS A 240 20.80 -17.02 2.09
C LYS A 240 21.40 -16.61 3.44
N PHE A 241 22.15 -15.51 3.46
CA PHE A 241 22.75 -14.96 4.67
C PHE A 241 21.69 -14.63 5.73
N ALA A 242 20.62 -13.96 5.35
CA ALA A 242 19.50 -13.63 6.25
C ALA A 242 18.87 -14.89 6.88
N VAL A 243 18.65 -15.93 6.07
CA VAL A 243 18.07 -17.19 6.54
C VAL A 243 19.04 -17.93 7.47
N ASP A 244 20.32 -18.01 7.10
CA ASP A 244 21.35 -18.64 7.93
C ASP A 244 21.50 -17.92 9.28
N TRP A 245 21.54 -16.57 9.25
CA TRP A 245 21.57 -15.75 10.46
C TRP A 245 20.32 -15.98 11.31
N GLY A 246 19.13 -15.97 10.69
CA GLY A 246 17.86 -16.14 11.39
C GLY A 246 17.73 -17.52 12.02
N ASN A 247 18.27 -18.55 11.38
CA ASN A 247 18.27 -19.92 11.88
C ASN A 247 19.26 -20.10 13.04
N LYS A 248 20.38 -19.36 13.06
CA LYS A 248 21.32 -19.32 14.19
C LYS A 248 20.82 -18.43 15.34
N ASN A 249 20.02 -17.41 15.04
CA ASN A 249 19.52 -16.42 16.00
C ASN A 249 17.98 -16.47 16.12
N THR A 250 17.44 -17.66 16.36
CA THR A 250 15.98 -17.91 16.26
C THR A 250 15.12 -17.01 17.14
N HIS A 251 15.57 -16.65 18.35
CA HIS A 251 14.88 -15.72 19.24
C HIS A 251 14.79 -14.32 18.64
N LYS A 252 15.93 -13.75 18.22
CA LYS A 252 15.98 -12.41 17.60
C LYS A 252 15.16 -12.35 16.31
N ALA A 253 15.23 -13.40 15.49
CA ALA A 253 14.41 -13.50 14.28
C ALA A 253 12.91 -13.55 14.61
N GLN A 254 12.52 -14.22 15.70
CA GLN A 254 11.13 -14.23 16.18
C GLN A 254 10.69 -12.86 16.65
N GLU A 255 11.54 -12.12 17.37
CA GLU A 255 11.25 -10.77 17.85
C GLU A 255 10.97 -9.81 16.69
N ILE A 256 11.82 -9.82 15.67
CA ILE A 256 11.61 -9.03 14.44
C ILE A 256 10.26 -9.40 13.79
N GLY A 257 10.01 -10.71 13.61
CA GLY A 257 8.76 -11.19 13.01
C GLY A 257 7.51 -10.82 13.81
N LYS A 258 7.58 -10.86 15.14
CA LYS A 258 6.50 -10.44 16.05
C LYS A 258 6.27 -8.93 15.99
N ALA A 259 7.33 -8.13 15.98
CA ALA A 259 7.24 -6.67 15.90
C ALA A 259 6.63 -6.22 14.57
N GLY A 260 7.05 -6.79 13.45
CA GLY A 260 6.42 -6.55 12.14
C GLY A 260 4.95 -6.97 12.11
N SER A 261 4.63 -8.17 12.62
CA SER A 261 3.24 -8.65 12.68
C SER A 261 2.35 -7.76 13.53
N LYS A 262 2.87 -7.28 14.68
CA LYS A 262 2.17 -6.36 15.58
C LYS A 262 1.91 -5.01 14.93
N PHE A 263 2.89 -4.46 14.21
CA PHE A 263 2.70 -3.22 13.47
C PHE A 263 1.56 -3.38 12.45
N MET A 264 1.59 -4.43 11.63
CA MET A 264 0.54 -4.68 10.64
C MET A 264 -0.83 -4.90 11.30
N SER A 265 -0.89 -5.60 12.43
CA SER A 265 -2.17 -5.89 13.08
C SER A 265 -2.81 -4.71 13.80
N ASP A 266 -2.00 -3.78 14.30
CA ASP A 266 -2.46 -2.72 15.19
C ASP A 266 -2.52 -1.36 14.49
N GLN A 267 -1.61 -1.13 13.54
CA GLN A 267 -1.45 0.16 12.86
C GLN A 267 -2.08 0.17 11.47
N ILE A 268 -2.16 -0.99 10.81
CA ILE A 268 -2.76 -1.13 9.47
C ILE A 268 -4.11 -1.84 9.64
N LYS A 269 -5.12 -1.11 10.12
CA LYS A 269 -6.50 -1.57 10.31
C LYS A 269 -7.43 -0.73 9.44
N MET A 270 -8.59 -1.27 9.04
CA MET A 270 -9.48 -0.58 8.07
C MET A 270 -9.89 0.82 8.54
N GLU A 271 -10.14 1.02 9.84
CA GLU A 271 -10.38 2.36 10.42
C GLU A 271 -9.23 3.34 10.16
N ASN A 272 -7.97 2.92 10.34
CA ASN A 272 -6.81 3.77 10.03
C ASN A 272 -6.65 3.96 8.51
N VAL A 273 -7.02 2.98 7.68
CA VAL A 273 -7.00 3.14 6.21
C VAL A 273 -7.97 4.24 5.78
N TYR A 274 -9.19 4.23 6.31
CA TYR A 274 -10.19 5.27 6.04
C TYR A 274 -9.77 6.64 6.59
N ASP A 275 -9.25 6.71 7.81
CA ASP A 275 -8.74 7.95 8.39
C ASP A 275 -7.56 8.51 7.58
N TYR A 276 -6.66 7.65 7.09
CA TYR A 276 -5.54 8.06 6.24
C TYR A 276 -6.04 8.65 4.92
N MET A 277 -6.96 7.97 4.23
CA MET A 277 -7.58 8.48 3.00
C MET A 277 -8.27 9.82 3.25
N PHE A 278 -9.04 9.94 4.33
CA PHE A 278 -9.71 11.18 4.70
C PHE A 278 -8.71 12.32 4.89
N HIS A 279 -7.68 12.13 5.72
CA HIS A 279 -6.69 13.16 5.98
C HIS A 279 -5.91 13.54 4.73
N LEU A 280 -5.50 12.57 3.92
CA LEU A 280 -4.75 12.83 2.70
C LEU A 280 -5.57 13.65 1.70
N LEU A 281 -6.83 13.27 1.46
CA LEU A 281 -7.73 14.01 0.58
C LEU A 281 -8.04 15.41 1.13
N ASN A 282 -8.26 15.53 2.45
CA ASN A 282 -8.56 16.79 3.11
C ASN A 282 -7.36 17.76 3.11
N GLU A 283 -6.15 17.29 3.42
CA GLU A 283 -4.94 18.10 3.35
C GLU A 283 -4.62 18.51 1.91
N ASN A 284 -4.79 17.61 0.93
CA ASN A 284 -4.64 17.95 -0.49
C ASN A 284 -5.67 19.00 -0.94
N ALA A 285 -6.93 18.90 -0.49
CA ALA A 285 -7.97 19.86 -0.85
C ALA A 285 -7.66 21.29 -0.37
N LYS A 286 -7.00 21.45 0.79
CA LYS A 286 -6.56 22.76 1.30
C LYS A 286 -5.52 23.45 0.41
N LEU A 287 -4.82 22.69 -0.42
CA LEU A 287 -3.78 23.21 -1.32
C LEU A 287 -4.36 23.70 -2.66
N LEU A 288 -5.63 23.39 -2.96
CA LEU A 288 -6.27 23.81 -4.21
C LEU A 288 -6.43 25.34 -4.26
N LYS A 289 -5.96 25.94 -5.35
CA LYS A 289 -6.09 27.37 -5.66
C LYS A 289 -7.34 27.71 -6.45
N TYR A 290 -8.26 26.76 -6.59
CA TYR A 290 -9.48 26.90 -7.36
C TYR A 290 -10.61 26.11 -6.69
N ARG A 291 -11.85 26.53 -6.96
CA ARG A 291 -13.02 25.77 -6.52
C ARG A 291 -13.25 24.58 -7.48
N PRO A 292 -13.28 23.33 -6.98
CA PRO A 292 -13.61 22.18 -7.82
C PRO A 292 -15.00 22.32 -8.44
N THR A 293 -15.12 21.92 -9.69
CA THR A 293 -16.37 21.84 -10.45
C THR A 293 -16.49 20.43 -11.03
N ILE A 294 -17.72 19.94 -11.16
CA ILE A 294 -17.98 18.64 -11.77
C ILE A 294 -17.55 18.72 -13.25
N PRO A 295 -16.57 17.92 -13.70
CA PRO A 295 -16.11 17.99 -15.09
C PRO A 295 -17.12 17.30 -16.02
N GLU A 296 -17.19 17.77 -17.26
CA GLU A 296 -18.06 17.16 -18.27
C GLU A 296 -17.73 15.68 -18.47
N GLY A 297 -18.77 14.85 -18.51
CA GLY A 297 -18.68 13.40 -18.61
C GLY A 297 -18.41 12.67 -17.29
N ALA A 298 -18.31 13.37 -16.15
CA ALA A 298 -18.21 12.72 -14.85
C ALA A 298 -19.52 12.05 -14.44
N ILE A 299 -19.40 10.88 -13.81
CA ILE A 299 -20.52 10.12 -13.26
C ILE A 299 -20.49 10.20 -11.73
N GLU A 300 -21.65 10.32 -11.10
CA GLU A 300 -21.79 10.21 -9.65
C GLU A 300 -21.46 8.78 -9.19
N LEU A 301 -20.62 8.66 -8.15
CA LEU A 301 -20.31 7.40 -7.51
C LEU A 301 -21.40 7.04 -6.50
N CYS A 302 -22.06 5.90 -6.73
CA CYS A 302 -23.07 5.39 -5.81
C CYS A 302 -22.74 3.97 -5.36
N SER A 303 -22.67 3.78 -4.04
CA SER A 303 -22.38 2.51 -3.36
C SER A 303 -23.18 1.31 -3.87
N GLU A 304 -24.44 1.52 -4.23
CA GLU A 304 -25.40 0.51 -4.63
C GLU A 304 -25.16 0.04 -6.07
N LYS A 305 -24.66 0.95 -6.93
CA LYS A 305 -24.19 0.57 -8.27
C LYS A 305 -22.94 -0.31 -8.18
N PHE A 306 -22.09 -0.11 -7.17
CA PHE A 306 -20.93 -0.96 -6.96
C PHE A 306 -21.33 -2.35 -6.43
N ALA A 307 -22.27 -2.43 -5.49
CA ALA A 307 -22.70 -3.69 -4.87
C ALA A 307 -23.52 -4.60 -5.81
N CYS A 308 -24.19 -4.03 -6.82
CA CYS A 308 -24.99 -4.77 -7.80
C CYS A 308 -24.12 -5.31 -8.96
N GLY A 309 -23.33 -6.34 -8.68
CA GLY A 309 -22.56 -7.10 -9.68
C GLY A 309 -23.08 -8.54 -9.88
N PRO A 310 -22.62 -9.26 -10.92
CA PRO A 310 -22.93 -10.68 -11.10
C PRO A 310 -22.48 -11.52 -9.90
N MET A 311 -23.20 -12.61 -9.59
CA MET A 311 -22.88 -13.50 -8.46
C MET A 311 -21.46 -14.08 -8.61
N GLY A 312 -20.67 -14.04 -7.53
CA GLY A 312 -19.27 -14.51 -7.51
C GLY A 312 -18.46 -13.84 -6.39
N LEU A 313 -17.14 -14.11 -6.31
CA LEU A 313 -16.25 -13.56 -5.29
C LEU A 313 -16.25 -12.02 -5.26
N GLU A 314 -16.36 -11.38 -6.42
CA GLU A 314 -16.44 -9.93 -6.51
C GLU A 314 -17.68 -9.39 -5.77
N ALA A 315 -18.86 -9.96 -6.02
CA ALA A 315 -20.08 -9.58 -5.31
C ALA A 315 -20.00 -9.92 -3.81
N THR A 316 -19.35 -11.03 -3.43
CA THR A 316 -19.11 -11.38 -2.03
C THR A 316 -18.24 -10.33 -1.34
N PHE A 317 -17.08 -10.00 -1.89
CA PHE A 317 -16.15 -9.04 -1.27
C PHE A 317 -16.76 -7.64 -1.17
N LYS A 318 -17.49 -7.18 -2.19
CA LYS A 318 -18.21 -5.90 -2.14
C LYS A 318 -19.28 -5.88 -1.05
N LYS A 319 -19.99 -6.99 -0.82
CA LYS A 319 -20.96 -7.10 0.28
C LYS A 319 -20.29 -7.14 1.65
N GLU A 320 -19.23 -7.92 1.80
CA GLU A 320 -18.48 -8.05 3.06
C GLU A 320 -17.79 -6.75 3.48
N THR A 321 -17.43 -5.91 2.51
CA THR A 321 -16.75 -4.63 2.75
C THR A 321 -17.70 -3.42 2.70
N MET A 322 -18.99 -3.65 2.54
CA MET A 322 -19.99 -2.61 2.53
C MET A 322 -20.08 -1.96 3.92
N VAL A 323 -19.86 -0.65 3.96
CA VAL A 323 -19.96 0.14 5.19
C VAL A 323 -21.39 0.64 5.33
N ASN A 324 -22.12 0.16 6.32
CA ASN A 324 -23.56 0.42 6.50
C ASN A 324 -23.91 1.86 6.91
N GLY A 325 -22.91 2.66 7.27
CA GLY A 325 -23.09 4.04 7.70
C GLY A 325 -21.78 4.69 8.14
N PRO A 326 -21.79 6.01 8.38
CA PRO A 326 -20.64 6.72 8.91
C PRO A 326 -20.23 6.16 10.28
N SER A 327 -18.95 6.31 10.62
CA SER A 327 -18.45 5.99 11.95
C SER A 327 -19.16 6.82 13.03
N GLU A 328 -19.39 6.22 14.21
CA GLU A 328 -19.85 6.93 15.41
C GLU A 328 -18.73 7.74 16.09
N HIS A 329 -17.50 7.61 15.60
CA HIS A 329 -16.35 8.39 16.02
C HIS A 329 -15.84 9.23 14.85
N GLY A 330 -15.44 10.47 15.15
CA GLY A 330 -14.80 11.34 14.18
C GLY A 330 -13.41 10.83 13.82
N PRO A 331 -12.81 11.34 12.72
CA PRO A 331 -11.46 10.95 12.35
C PRO A 331 -10.46 11.30 13.45
N CYS A 332 -9.40 10.50 13.56
CA CYS A 332 -8.31 10.79 14.50
C CYS A 332 -7.67 12.16 14.24
N LYS A 333 -6.89 12.66 15.21
CA LYS A 333 -6.14 13.91 15.03
C LYS A 333 -4.86 13.66 14.25
N LEU A 334 -4.76 14.25 13.05
CA LEU A 334 -3.55 14.20 12.23
C LEU A 334 -2.35 14.79 13.00
N PRO A 335 -1.26 14.04 13.22
CA PRO A 335 -0.06 14.57 13.86
C PRO A 335 0.60 15.66 13.00
N PRO A 336 1.34 16.60 13.63
CA PRO A 336 2.12 17.59 12.88
C PRO A 336 3.22 16.92 12.05
N PRO A 337 3.79 17.60 11.04
CA PRO A 337 4.95 17.09 10.31
C PRO A 337 6.10 16.75 11.26
N TYR A 338 7.03 15.92 10.80
CA TYR A 338 8.32 15.78 11.47
C TYR A 338 9.07 17.12 11.42
N ASP A 339 9.79 17.44 12.48
CA ASP A 339 10.81 18.49 12.36
C ASP A 339 11.92 18.01 11.40
N PRO A 340 12.54 18.90 10.61
CA PRO A 340 13.50 18.50 9.57
C PRO A 340 14.65 17.64 10.09
N ASN A 341 15.19 17.97 11.26
CA ASN A 341 16.33 17.25 11.86
C ASN A 341 15.93 15.83 12.30
N THR A 342 14.75 15.66 12.89
CA THR A 342 14.22 14.33 13.24
C THR A 342 13.95 13.49 12.00
N LEU A 343 13.39 14.08 10.93
CA LEU A 343 13.16 13.37 9.68
C LEU A 343 14.48 12.87 9.09
N GLU A 344 15.47 13.75 8.98
CA GLU A 344 16.81 13.40 8.50
C GLU A 344 17.42 12.29 9.36
N ALA A 345 17.33 12.40 10.69
CA ALA A 345 17.84 11.38 11.60
C ALA A 345 17.16 10.00 11.43
N ILE A 346 15.85 9.97 11.15
CA ILE A 346 15.12 8.72 10.87
C ILE A 346 15.60 8.09 9.57
N LEU A 347 15.72 8.89 8.50
CA LEU A 347 16.18 8.44 7.19
C LEU A 347 17.62 7.91 7.27
N ASP A 348 18.52 8.68 7.88
CA ASP A 348 19.91 8.32 8.11
C ASP A 348 20.05 7.02 8.90
N ARG A 349 19.25 6.88 9.97
CA ARG A 349 19.25 5.66 10.78
C ARG A 349 18.87 4.44 9.94
N ASN A 350 17.84 4.55 9.11
CA ASN A 350 17.39 3.45 8.26
C ASN A 350 18.46 3.06 7.23
N VAL A 351 19.14 4.04 6.63
CA VAL A 351 20.27 3.81 5.71
C VAL A 351 21.43 3.12 6.43
N LYS A 352 21.84 3.64 7.60
CA LYS A 352 22.95 3.08 8.39
C LYS A 352 22.67 1.64 8.82
N ILE A 353 21.43 1.30 9.21
CA ILE A 353 21.05 -0.08 9.54
C ILE A 353 21.25 -1.01 8.34
N LYS A 354 20.79 -0.60 7.14
CA LYS A 354 20.97 -1.41 5.92
C LYS A 354 22.45 -1.60 5.59
N GLN A 355 23.26 -0.55 5.69
CA GLN A 355 24.72 -0.62 5.48
C GLN A 355 25.41 -1.58 6.46
N VAL A 356 25.02 -1.58 7.75
CA VAL A 356 25.56 -2.53 8.74
C VAL A 356 25.21 -3.97 8.37
N VAL A 357 23.98 -4.24 7.92
CA VAL A 357 23.58 -5.59 7.46
C VAL A 357 24.41 -6.02 6.25
N GLU A 358 24.60 -5.13 5.26
CA GLU A 358 25.45 -5.39 4.09
C GLU A 358 26.93 -5.64 4.47
N MET A 359 27.44 -4.98 5.51
CA MET A 359 28.78 -5.25 6.04
C MET A 359 28.87 -6.65 6.66
N TRP A 360 27.83 -7.10 7.37
CA TRP A 360 27.79 -8.46 7.91
C TRP A 360 27.76 -9.51 6.80
N GLU A 361 27.03 -9.25 5.71
CA GLU A 361 27.00 -10.10 4.52
C GLU A 361 28.38 -10.25 3.90
N LYS A 362 29.11 -9.13 3.72
CA LYS A 362 30.46 -9.12 3.13
C LYS A 362 31.51 -9.78 4.03
N GLY A 363 31.41 -9.60 5.35
CA GLY A 363 32.33 -10.21 6.32
C GLY A 363 32.10 -11.71 6.53
N SER A 364 31.06 -12.28 5.93
CA SER A 364 30.70 -13.71 6.01
C SER A 364 30.97 -14.46 4.70
N ALA A 365 31.46 -13.77 3.68
CA ALA A 365 31.78 -14.29 2.35
C ALA A 365 33.18 -14.93 2.29
#